data_AF-A0A161XUN1-F1
#
_entry.id   AF-A0A161XUN1-F1
#
_cell.length_a   1.000
_cell.length_b   1.000
_cell.length_c   1.000
_cell.angle_alpha   90.00
_cell.angle_beta   90.00
_cell.angle_gamma   90.00
#
_symmetry.space_group_name_H-M   'P 1'
#
loop_
_entity.id
_entity.type
_entity.pdbx_description
1 polymer ?
#
loop_
_entity_poly.entity_id
_entity_poly.type
_entity_poly.pdbx_seq_one_letter_code
_entity_poly.pdbx_strand_id
1 'polypeptide(L)'
;MSVTNALMRRGAELVATHMQSSDKPQQQQPNGGVVALFSITVVLFCFAFWAVEYTYGMVVATLAVVEDTNPDIYVRITPSPDPTKPTNDEDPELVAPTPPKPITSKLRTTVKHLRSRAGYWSRFRGMTMFVGYTVVRGFLSSLIPVPTTSYLGQFIVQSILSVLLATWQMAWVHIVISEPSPKSAYQRIPSYKTWIKIAPAAALQDILTAAAFFIPMAIAKFAGWLDAAGDQDVPPMVAIYRFMGAGVIPALLAFLISMPARVIFVRVAASMLPEEDETIVPFDRSFGGKVSPAITGGSGKIGLMDAWTTFDWAARVRFAKVIGKTFAMEVALGIFAALVLGAQVFWMFKTAKPVNSDAPGFQMSWE
;
A
#
# COMPACT_ATOMS: atom_id res chain seq x y z
N MET A 1 -41.05 -62.74 -22.83
CA MET A 1 -40.09 -61.69 -22.40
C MET A 1 -40.82 -60.73 -21.47
N SER A 2 -40.34 -60.56 -20.25
CA SER A 2 -41.04 -59.82 -19.18
C SER A 2 -41.00 -58.30 -19.43
N VAL A 3 -42.16 -57.64 -19.25
CA VAL A 3 -42.36 -56.19 -19.38
C VAL A 3 -41.37 -55.39 -18.51
N THR A 4 -40.93 -55.97 -17.41
CA THR A 4 -39.93 -55.40 -16.50
C THR A 4 -38.56 -55.20 -17.15
N ASN A 5 -38.13 -56.11 -18.04
CA ASN A 5 -36.87 -55.97 -18.76
C ASN A 5 -36.95 -54.87 -19.83
N ALA A 6 -38.12 -54.67 -20.44
CA ALA A 6 -38.32 -53.61 -21.41
C ALA A 6 -38.32 -52.21 -20.74
N LEU A 7 -38.90 -52.11 -19.54
CA LEU A 7 -38.89 -50.87 -18.75
C LEU A 7 -37.51 -50.55 -18.18
N MET A 8 -36.79 -51.54 -17.65
CA MET A 8 -35.41 -51.32 -17.20
C MET A 8 -34.47 -50.96 -18.35
N ARG A 9 -34.64 -51.57 -19.53
CA ARG A 9 -33.85 -51.21 -20.71
C ARG A 9 -34.16 -49.80 -21.20
N ARG A 10 -35.43 -49.40 -21.24
CA ARG A 10 -35.81 -48.02 -21.59
C ARG A 10 -35.35 -47.00 -20.56
N GLY A 11 -35.40 -47.31 -19.26
CA GLY A 11 -34.87 -46.45 -18.21
C GLY A 11 -33.36 -46.27 -18.31
N ALA A 12 -32.62 -47.36 -18.57
CA ALA A 12 -31.18 -47.33 -18.80
C ALA A 12 -30.81 -46.59 -20.09
N GLU A 13 -31.58 -46.76 -21.17
CA GLU A 13 -31.41 -46.02 -22.43
C GLU A 13 -31.66 -44.52 -22.21
N LEU A 14 -32.69 -44.14 -21.43
CA LEU A 14 -33.00 -42.73 -21.13
C LEU A 14 -31.90 -42.07 -20.27
N VAL A 15 -31.41 -42.78 -19.25
CA VAL A 15 -30.27 -42.32 -18.42
C VAL A 15 -28.98 -42.26 -19.23
N ALA A 16 -28.72 -43.24 -20.09
CA ALA A 16 -27.55 -43.25 -20.98
C ALA A 16 -27.62 -42.12 -22.00
N THR A 17 -28.78 -41.82 -22.58
CA THR A 17 -28.95 -40.66 -23.47
C THR A 17 -28.80 -39.33 -22.74
N HIS A 18 -29.25 -39.23 -21.47
CA HIS A 18 -29.12 -38.01 -20.68
C HIS A 18 -27.68 -37.77 -20.20
N MET A 19 -26.94 -38.84 -19.90
CA MET A 19 -25.50 -38.79 -19.62
C MET A 19 -24.68 -38.49 -20.88
N GLN A 20 -25.00 -39.10 -22.03
CA GLN A 20 -24.34 -38.81 -23.31
C GLN A 20 -24.62 -37.39 -23.83
N SER A 21 -25.80 -36.82 -23.53
CA SER A 21 -26.10 -35.43 -23.89
C SER A 21 -25.45 -34.39 -22.97
N SER A 22 -25.03 -34.79 -21.76
CA SER A 22 -24.44 -33.89 -20.76
C SER A 22 -22.92 -33.77 -20.86
N ASP A 23 -22.26 -34.55 -21.73
CA ASP A 23 -20.79 -34.75 -21.69
C ASP A 23 -20.00 -34.08 -22.81
N LYS A 24 -20.57 -33.05 -23.45
CA LYS A 24 -19.74 -32.03 -24.12
C LYS A 24 -19.91 -30.74 -23.34
N PRO A 25 -18.90 -30.23 -22.62
CA PRO A 25 -18.96 -28.86 -22.13
C PRO A 25 -19.13 -28.00 -23.37
N GLN A 26 -20.37 -27.55 -23.62
CA GLN A 26 -20.66 -26.53 -24.60
C GLN A 26 -19.77 -25.37 -24.18
N GLN A 27 -18.65 -25.18 -24.89
CA GLN A 27 -17.79 -24.02 -24.66
C GLN A 27 -18.73 -22.84 -24.87
N GLN A 28 -19.06 -22.12 -23.80
CA GLN A 28 -19.86 -20.92 -23.91
C GLN A 28 -18.85 -19.80 -24.06
N GLN A 29 -18.87 -19.13 -25.21
CA GLN A 29 -18.00 -17.98 -25.39
C GLN A 29 -18.66 -16.77 -24.72
N PRO A 30 -18.00 -16.15 -23.72
CA PRO A 30 -18.53 -14.94 -23.10
C PRO A 30 -18.57 -13.82 -24.13
N ASN A 31 -19.58 -12.97 -24.05
CA ASN A 31 -19.70 -11.82 -24.94
C ASN A 31 -18.48 -10.90 -24.79
N GLY A 32 -17.72 -10.71 -25.87
CA GLY A 32 -16.49 -9.92 -25.87
C GLY A 32 -16.67 -8.48 -25.35
N GLY A 33 -17.84 -7.86 -25.58
CA GLY A 33 -18.13 -6.53 -25.04
C GLY A 33 -18.27 -6.52 -23.52
N VAL A 34 -18.83 -7.58 -22.94
CA VAL A 34 -18.97 -7.72 -21.47
C VAL A 34 -17.63 -8.07 -20.84
N VAL A 35 -16.81 -8.89 -21.51
CA VAL A 35 -15.43 -9.18 -21.08
C VAL A 35 -14.59 -7.91 -21.07
N ALA A 36 -14.65 -7.08 -22.12
CA ALA A 36 -13.95 -5.81 -22.18
C ALA A 36 -14.38 -4.86 -21.05
N LEU A 37 -15.70 -4.76 -20.80
CA LEU A 37 -16.24 -3.95 -19.68
C LEU A 37 -15.71 -4.45 -18.33
N PHE A 38 -15.70 -5.77 -18.12
CA PHE A 38 -15.16 -6.38 -16.91
C PHE A 38 -13.68 -6.04 -16.73
N SER A 39 -12.86 -6.21 -17.77
CA SER A 39 -11.43 -5.85 -17.74
C SER A 39 -11.19 -4.38 -17.41
N ILE A 40 -11.94 -3.47 -18.04
CA ILE A 40 -11.86 -2.02 -17.75
C ILE A 40 -12.23 -1.75 -16.28
N THR A 41 -13.29 -2.41 -15.79
CA THR A 41 -13.76 -2.24 -14.41
C THR A 41 -12.72 -2.71 -13.40
N VAL A 42 -12.07 -3.85 -13.66
CA VAL A 42 -10.94 -4.35 -12.83
C VAL A 42 -9.80 -3.33 -12.82
N VAL A 43 -9.38 -2.82 -13.98
CA VAL A 43 -8.30 -1.81 -14.06
C VAL A 43 -8.66 -0.54 -13.30
N LEU A 44 -9.90 -0.05 -13.41
CA LEU A 44 -10.37 1.13 -12.68
C LEU A 44 -10.35 0.91 -11.17
N PHE A 45 -10.78 -0.26 -10.69
CA PHE A 45 -10.70 -0.58 -9.27
C PHE A 45 -9.25 -0.72 -8.79
N CYS A 46 -8.38 -1.38 -9.56
CA CYS A 46 -6.94 -1.45 -9.24
C CYS A 46 -6.34 -0.05 -9.09
N PHE A 47 -6.65 0.87 -10.01
CA PHE A 47 -6.21 2.25 -9.92
C PHE A 47 -6.81 2.98 -8.71
N ALA A 48 -8.08 2.74 -8.38
CA ALA A 48 -8.73 3.34 -7.22
C ALA A 48 -8.11 2.87 -5.90
N PHE A 49 -7.87 1.57 -5.74
CA PHE A 49 -7.16 1.01 -4.59
C PHE A 49 -5.78 1.62 -4.44
N TRP A 50 -5.00 1.61 -5.52
CA TRP A 50 -3.67 2.19 -5.54
C TRP A 50 -3.69 3.69 -5.21
N ALA A 51 -4.65 4.45 -5.73
CA ALA A 51 -4.76 5.89 -5.45
C ALA A 51 -5.11 6.18 -3.98
N VAL A 52 -5.98 5.36 -3.36
CA VAL A 52 -6.33 5.45 -1.93
C VAL A 52 -5.11 5.14 -1.07
N GLU A 53 -4.45 4.02 -1.32
CA GLU A 53 -3.28 3.62 -0.56
C GLU A 53 -2.14 4.62 -0.72
N TYR A 54 -1.85 5.04 -1.95
CA TYR A 54 -0.81 6.03 -2.20
C TYR A 54 -1.10 7.37 -1.51
N THR A 55 -2.32 7.88 -1.63
CA THR A 55 -2.65 9.21 -1.08
C THR A 55 -2.68 9.18 0.45
N TYR A 56 -3.43 8.24 1.03
CA TYR A 56 -3.72 8.24 2.46
C TYR A 56 -2.78 7.33 3.25
N GLY A 57 -2.58 6.09 2.77
CA GLY A 57 -1.68 5.11 3.37
C GLY A 57 -0.21 5.46 3.21
N MET A 58 0.15 6.23 2.17
CA MET A 58 1.52 6.68 1.97
C MET A 58 1.78 8.15 2.24
N VAL A 59 1.25 9.07 1.43
CA VAL A 59 1.58 10.49 1.52
C VAL A 59 1.12 11.08 2.86
N VAL A 60 -0.16 10.94 3.20
CA VAL A 60 -0.71 11.50 4.46
C VAL A 60 -0.12 10.80 5.69
N ALA A 61 0.10 9.49 5.64
CA ALA A 61 0.73 8.75 6.72
C ALA A 61 2.17 9.22 6.98
N THR A 62 2.97 9.42 5.93
CA THR A 62 4.34 9.96 6.05
C THR A 62 4.33 11.35 6.67
N LEU A 63 3.41 12.24 6.25
CA LEU A 63 3.25 13.56 6.86
C LEU A 63 2.85 13.46 8.34
N ALA A 64 1.95 12.53 8.69
CA ALA A 64 1.49 12.37 10.07
C ALA A 64 2.61 11.89 11.01
N VAL A 65 3.56 11.12 10.49
CA VAL A 65 4.73 10.64 11.23
C VAL A 65 5.74 11.74 11.53
N VAL A 66 5.93 12.69 10.60
CA VAL A 66 6.92 13.76 10.76
C VAL A 66 6.35 15.02 11.40
N GLU A 67 5.05 15.26 11.28
CA GLU A 67 4.44 16.49 11.82
C GLU A 67 4.56 16.58 13.34
N ASP A 68 5.00 17.75 13.80
CA ASP A 68 5.08 18.04 15.22
C ASP A 68 3.66 18.14 15.84
N THR A 69 3.49 17.51 17.00
CA THR A 69 2.25 17.57 17.78
C THR A 69 2.06 18.94 18.42
N ASN A 70 3.15 19.63 18.77
CA ASN A 70 3.11 20.93 19.39
C ASN A 70 4.13 21.85 18.70
N PRO A 71 3.85 22.29 17.45
CA PRO A 71 4.75 23.20 16.77
C PRO A 71 4.91 24.43 17.67
N ASP A 72 6.16 24.76 18.00
CA ASP A 72 6.48 25.80 18.97
C ASP A 72 5.55 27.00 18.79
N ILE A 73 4.93 27.39 19.92
CA ILE A 73 4.13 28.58 20.03
C ILE A 73 5.04 29.72 19.60
N TYR A 74 4.93 30.15 18.35
CA TYR A 74 5.36 31.49 17.98
C TYR A 74 4.50 32.40 18.85
N VAL A 75 5.02 32.78 20.01
CA VAL A 75 4.54 33.93 20.75
C VAL A 75 4.71 35.07 19.76
N ARG A 76 3.61 35.42 19.10
CA ARG A 76 3.54 36.66 18.34
C ARG A 76 3.78 37.73 19.40
N ILE A 77 5.01 38.25 19.48
CA ILE A 77 5.31 39.39 20.32
C ILE A 77 4.50 40.52 19.72
N THR A 78 3.30 40.73 20.25
CA THR A 78 2.56 41.96 20.01
C THR A 78 3.49 43.09 20.47
N PRO A 79 3.73 44.12 19.64
CA PRO A 79 4.43 45.31 20.08
C PRO A 79 3.82 45.74 21.41
N SER A 80 4.68 46.00 22.40
CA SER A 80 4.30 46.44 23.74
C SER A 80 3.13 47.44 23.65
N PRO A 81 2.07 47.31 24.46
CA PRO A 81 0.97 48.26 24.43
C PRO A 81 1.56 49.65 24.67
N ASP A 82 1.28 50.55 23.74
CA ASP A 82 1.61 51.96 23.89
C ASP A 82 0.87 52.49 25.13
N PRO A 83 1.58 53.00 26.16
CA PRO A 83 0.98 53.42 27.43
C PRO A 83 0.04 54.64 27.29
N THR A 84 -0.16 55.17 26.09
CA THR A 84 -0.97 56.37 25.85
C THR A 84 -2.38 56.12 25.33
N LYS A 85 -2.80 54.86 25.11
CA LYS A 85 -4.16 54.55 24.62
C LYS A 85 -5.09 54.09 25.76
N PRO A 86 -6.23 54.74 26.01
CA PRO A 86 -7.14 54.35 27.08
C PRO A 86 -7.72 52.96 26.79
N THR A 87 -7.57 52.05 27.74
CA THR A 87 -8.15 50.71 27.76
C THR A 87 -9.67 50.81 27.79
N ASN A 88 -10.32 50.34 26.72
CA ASN A 88 -11.73 49.99 26.71
C ASN A 88 -11.84 48.54 27.21
N ASP A 89 -12.54 48.33 28.32
CA ASP A 89 -12.72 47.02 28.98
C ASP A 89 -13.73 46.09 28.26
N GLU A 90 -13.82 46.16 26.92
CA GLU A 90 -14.74 45.34 26.11
C GLU A 90 -14.04 44.61 24.95
N ASP A 91 -12.82 44.09 25.16
CA ASP A 91 -12.14 43.25 24.17
C ASP A 91 -12.24 41.76 24.58
N PRO A 92 -13.11 40.94 23.94
CA PRO A 92 -13.22 39.50 24.22
C PRO A 92 -12.08 38.67 23.61
N GLU A 93 -10.86 39.21 23.49
CA GLU A 93 -9.77 38.57 22.74
C GLU A 93 -8.53 38.16 23.57
N LEU A 94 -8.68 37.95 24.88
CA LEU A 94 -7.71 37.21 25.70
C LEU A 94 -7.99 35.69 25.70
N VAL A 95 -8.38 35.13 24.55
CA VAL A 95 -8.38 33.69 24.34
C VAL A 95 -6.95 33.28 24.06
N ALA A 96 -6.28 32.69 25.07
CA ALA A 96 -5.01 32.00 24.87
C ALA A 96 -5.06 31.20 23.55
N PRO A 97 -4.10 31.39 22.61
CA PRO A 97 -4.16 30.73 21.32
C PRO A 97 -4.19 29.23 21.59
N THR A 98 -5.31 28.59 21.25
CA THR A 98 -5.39 27.14 21.32
C THR A 98 -4.25 26.62 20.45
N PRO A 99 -3.39 25.70 20.96
CA PRO A 99 -2.24 25.24 20.19
C PRO A 99 -2.74 24.77 18.83
N PRO A 100 -2.12 25.25 17.72
CA PRO A 100 -2.62 24.97 16.39
C PRO A 100 -2.66 23.46 16.21
N LYS A 101 -3.87 22.92 15.99
CA LYS A 101 -4.06 21.48 15.84
C LYS A 101 -3.22 20.99 14.65
N PRO A 102 -2.55 19.83 14.76
CA PRO A 102 -1.80 19.24 13.66
C PRO A 102 -2.65 19.16 12.37
N ILE A 103 -2.07 19.54 11.24
CA ILE A 103 -2.67 19.56 9.91
C ILE A 103 -3.09 18.13 9.49
N THR A 104 -2.37 17.11 9.98
CA THR A 104 -2.66 15.69 9.75
C THR A 104 -3.73 15.12 10.67
N SER A 105 -4.36 15.93 11.52
CA SER A 105 -5.47 15.49 12.40
C SER A 105 -6.70 14.98 11.63
N LYS A 106 -6.94 15.48 10.41
CA LYS A 106 -8.05 15.06 9.54
C LYS A 106 -7.58 14.93 8.09
N LEU A 107 -7.86 13.79 7.45
CA LEU A 107 -7.50 13.52 6.04
C LEU A 107 -7.93 14.66 5.09
N ARG A 108 -9.16 15.16 5.25
CA ARG A 108 -9.68 16.26 4.41
C ARG A 108 -8.92 17.56 4.62
N THR A 109 -8.54 17.87 5.87
CA THR A 109 -7.75 19.07 6.19
C THR A 109 -6.36 18.95 5.57
N THR A 110 -5.72 17.77 5.68
CA THR A 110 -4.41 17.52 5.07
C THR A 110 -4.45 17.66 3.57
N VAL A 111 -5.42 17.03 2.89
CA VAL A 111 -5.56 17.14 1.43
C VAL A 111 -5.85 18.58 1.00
N LYS A 112 -6.67 19.31 1.76
CA LYS A 112 -6.93 20.74 1.48
C LYS A 112 -5.65 21.57 1.62
N HIS A 113 -4.86 21.33 2.66
CA HIS A 113 -3.57 21.99 2.90
C HIS A 113 -2.55 21.69 1.78
N LEU A 114 -2.43 20.41 1.41
CA LEU A 114 -1.58 20.00 0.29
C LEU A 114 -2.00 20.69 -1.01
N ARG A 115 -3.31 20.79 -1.26
CA ARG A 115 -3.84 21.48 -2.44
C ARG A 115 -3.60 22.97 -2.42
N SER A 116 -3.68 23.62 -1.26
CA SER A 116 -3.40 25.06 -1.14
C SER A 116 -1.91 25.38 -1.28
N ARG A 117 -1.00 24.52 -0.82
CA ARG A 117 0.45 24.75 -0.91
C ARG A 117 1.05 24.32 -2.24
N ALA A 118 0.56 23.23 -2.84
CA ALA A 118 1.23 22.55 -3.95
C ALA A 118 0.32 22.26 -5.16
N GLY A 119 -0.89 22.78 -5.18
CA GLY A 119 -1.82 22.66 -6.31
C GLY A 119 -2.62 21.36 -6.36
N TYR A 120 -3.38 21.16 -7.43
CA TYR A 120 -4.37 20.07 -7.54
C TYR A 120 -3.78 18.65 -7.46
N TRP A 121 -2.61 18.44 -8.08
CA TRP A 121 -1.92 17.15 -8.14
C TRP A 121 -1.09 16.82 -6.89
N SER A 122 -1.15 17.68 -5.87
CA SER A 122 -0.43 17.52 -4.60
C SER A 122 -0.74 16.22 -3.82
N ARG A 123 -1.85 15.55 -4.12
CA ARG A 123 -2.18 14.22 -3.56
C ARG A 123 -1.23 13.12 -4.04
N PHE A 124 -0.68 13.28 -5.23
CA PHE A 124 0.24 12.34 -5.88
C PHE A 124 1.68 12.84 -5.81
N ARG A 125 2.04 13.59 -4.75
CA ARG A 125 3.42 14.06 -4.54
C ARG A 125 4.38 12.89 -4.45
N GLY A 126 5.53 13.00 -5.10
CA GLY A 126 6.52 11.93 -5.16
C GLY A 126 6.16 10.79 -6.11
N MET A 127 5.04 10.86 -6.84
CA MET A 127 4.55 9.72 -7.62
C MET A 127 5.55 9.23 -8.66
N THR A 128 6.17 10.13 -9.41
CA THR A 128 7.19 9.76 -10.40
C THR A 128 8.37 9.04 -9.75
N MET A 129 8.79 9.49 -8.57
CA MET A 129 9.86 8.85 -7.81
C MET A 129 9.43 7.46 -7.31
N PHE A 130 8.19 7.33 -6.83
CA PHE A 130 7.63 6.07 -6.37
C PHE A 130 7.47 5.04 -7.50
N VAL A 131 6.87 5.42 -8.61
CA VAL A 131 6.70 4.55 -9.78
C VAL A 131 8.07 4.14 -10.32
N GLY A 132 9.01 5.09 -10.44
CA GLY A 132 10.39 4.79 -10.84
C GLY A 132 11.06 3.78 -9.89
N TYR A 133 10.92 3.97 -8.59
CA TYR A 133 11.40 3.03 -7.58
C TYR A 133 10.82 1.63 -7.77
N THR A 134 9.49 1.52 -7.89
CA THR A 134 8.80 0.23 -8.02
C THR A 134 9.18 -0.48 -9.33
N VAL A 135 9.26 0.24 -10.44
CA VAL A 135 9.67 -0.32 -11.74
C VAL A 135 11.11 -0.80 -11.69
N VAL A 136 12.05 0.00 -11.18
CA VAL A 136 13.46 -0.39 -11.06
C VAL A 136 13.62 -1.58 -10.12
N ARG A 137 12.96 -1.57 -8.96
CA ARG A 137 12.97 -2.69 -8.01
C ARG A 137 12.43 -3.97 -8.65
N GLY A 138 11.30 -3.89 -9.36
CA GLY A 138 10.70 -5.02 -10.06
C GLY A 138 11.60 -5.56 -11.18
N PHE A 139 12.17 -4.66 -11.98
CA PHE A 139 13.13 -5.00 -13.03
C PHE A 139 14.36 -5.72 -12.47
N LEU A 140 15.02 -5.15 -11.45
CA LEU A 140 16.18 -5.79 -10.81
C LEU A 140 15.83 -7.14 -10.17
N SER A 141 14.65 -7.25 -9.56
CA SER A 141 14.16 -8.53 -9.02
C SER A 141 13.96 -9.58 -10.10
N SER A 142 13.53 -9.18 -11.31
CA SER A 142 13.29 -10.09 -12.43
C SER A 142 14.58 -10.64 -13.07
N LEU A 143 15.70 -9.94 -12.90
CA LEU A 143 17.02 -10.38 -13.39
C LEU A 143 17.65 -11.47 -12.53
N ILE A 144 17.18 -11.61 -11.28
CA ILE A 144 17.71 -12.59 -10.34
C ILE A 144 16.90 -13.90 -10.49
N PRO A 145 17.52 -15.02 -10.88
CA PRO A 145 16.83 -16.27 -11.20
C PRO A 145 16.42 -17.04 -9.94
N VAL A 146 15.61 -16.42 -9.08
CA VAL A 146 15.05 -17.04 -7.88
C VAL A 146 13.60 -17.44 -8.16
N PRO A 147 13.24 -18.73 -8.05
CA PRO A 147 11.86 -19.17 -8.22
C PRO A 147 10.91 -18.40 -7.29
N THR A 148 9.72 -18.06 -7.78
CA THR A 148 8.67 -17.40 -6.98
C THR A 148 8.24 -18.25 -5.78
N THR A 149 8.39 -19.57 -5.88
CA THR A 149 8.11 -20.53 -4.81
C THR A 149 9.22 -20.60 -3.76
N SER A 150 10.39 -19.99 -3.97
CA SER A 150 11.50 -19.96 -3.02
C SER A 150 11.35 -18.77 -2.08
N TYR A 151 10.51 -18.88 -1.05
CA TYR A 151 10.23 -17.77 -0.12
C TYR A 151 11.48 -17.23 0.59
N LEU A 152 12.43 -18.09 0.96
CA LEU A 152 13.71 -17.66 1.54
C LEU A 152 14.60 -16.94 0.51
N GLY A 153 14.65 -17.44 -0.72
CA GLY A 153 15.35 -16.75 -1.80
C GLY A 153 14.74 -15.37 -2.07
N GLN A 154 13.41 -15.29 -2.15
CA GLN A 154 12.67 -14.04 -2.32
C GLN A 154 12.95 -13.08 -1.16
N PHE A 155 12.95 -13.54 0.09
CA PHE A 155 13.31 -12.74 1.24
C PHE A 155 14.71 -12.11 1.10
N ILE A 156 15.72 -12.89 0.72
CA ILE A 156 17.10 -12.40 0.54
C ILE A 156 17.16 -11.36 -0.58
N VAL A 157 16.56 -11.67 -1.74
CA VAL A 157 16.53 -10.76 -2.90
C VAL A 157 15.85 -9.44 -2.55
N GLN A 158 14.67 -9.48 -1.92
CA GLN A 158 13.94 -8.29 -1.54
C GLN A 158 14.71 -7.45 -0.50
N SER A 159 15.42 -8.11 0.42
CA SER A 159 16.25 -7.44 1.43
C SER A 159 17.48 -6.76 0.83
N ILE A 160 18.13 -7.37 -0.18
CA ILE A 160 19.27 -6.76 -0.86
C ILE A 160 18.81 -5.55 -1.68
N LEU A 161 17.72 -5.70 -2.42
CA LEU A 161 17.18 -4.63 -3.28
C LEU A 161 16.70 -3.43 -2.46
N SER A 162 16.13 -3.65 -1.27
CA SER A 162 15.69 -2.56 -0.41
C SER A 162 16.84 -1.70 0.09
N VAL A 163 17.93 -2.34 0.51
CA VAL A 163 19.14 -1.64 0.98
C VAL A 163 19.83 -0.94 -0.19
N LEU A 164 19.90 -1.58 -1.36
CA LEU A 164 20.47 -0.97 -2.57
C LEU A 164 19.73 0.31 -2.98
N LEU A 165 18.39 0.30 -2.91
CA LEU A 165 17.53 1.41 -3.31
C LEU A 165 17.14 2.35 -2.15
N ALA A 166 17.84 2.29 -1.02
CA ALA A 166 17.52 3.06 0.18
C ALA A 166 17.53 4.58 -0.04
N THR A 167 18.49 5.10 -0.82
CA THR A 167 18.55 6.53 -1.16
C THR A 167 17.38 6.97 -2.03
N TRP A 168 16.87 6.09 -2.88
CA TRP A 168 15.71 6.35 -3.72
C TRP A 168 14.43 6.43 -2.88
N GLN A 169 14.25 5.48 -1.95
CA GLN A 169 13.13 5.49 -1.01
C GLN A 169 13.17 6.74 -0.11
N MET A 170 14.36 7.15 0.33
CA MET A 170 14.54 8.38 1.09
C MET A 170 14.22 9.63 0.25
N ALA A 171 14.64 9.67 -1.01
CA ALA A 171 14.30 10.77 -1.92
C ALA A 171 12.78 10.93 -2.09
N TRP A 172 12.05 9.82 -2.13
CA TRP A 172 10.58 9.85 -2.11
C TRP A 172 10.05 10.51 -0.83
N VAL A 173 10.57 10.16 0.36
CA VAL A 173 10.19 10.81 1.63
C VAL A 173 10.48 12.30 1.58
N HIS A 174 11.67 12.72 1.13
CA HIS A 174 12.05 14.13 1.01
C HIS A 174 11.08 14.90 0.10
N ILE A 175 10.66 14.33 -1.03
CA ILE A 175 9.68 14.97 -1.93
C ILE A 175 8.30 15.09 -1.28
N VAL A 176 7.89 14.10 -0.48
CA VAL A 176 6.60 14.14 0.22
C VAL A 176 6.57 15.24 1.27
N ILE A 177 7.63 15.41 2.06
CA ILE A 177 7.66 16.34 3.20
C ILE A 177 8.10 17.77 2.85
N SER A 178 8.82 17.97 1.74
CA SER A 178 9.31 19.29 1.32
C SER A 178 8.24 20.15 0.64
N GLU A 179 8.48 21.45 0.54
CA GLU A 179 7.70 22.34 -0.30
C GLU A 179 7.90 22.06 -1.81
N PRO A 180 6.98 22.50 -2.70
CA PRO A 180 7.20 22.45 -4.13
C PRO A 180 8.50 23.17 -4.52
N SER A 181 9.50 22.41 -4.94
CA SER A 181 10.77 22.93 -5.44
C SER A 181 10.84 22.84 -6.97
N PRO A 182 11.54 23.77 -7.66
CA PRO A 182 11.77 23.70 -9.10
C PRO A 182 12.73 22.58 -9.52
N LYS A 183 13.47 21.97 -8.58
CA LYS A 183 14.40 20.86 -8.86
C LYS A 183 13.63 19.65 -9.40
N SER A 184 14.15 19.03 -10.46
CA SER A 184 13.59 17.77 -10.99
C SER A 184 13.67 16.64 -9.95
N ALA A 185 12.81 15.63 -10.06
CA ALA A 185 12.75 14.55 -9.07
C ALA A 185 14.09 13.82 -8.91
N TYR A 186 14.79 13.51 -10.01
CA TYR A 186 16.07 12.79 -9.97
C TYR A 186 17.21 13.61 -9.35
N GLN A 187 17.20 14.92 -9.50
CA GLN A 187 18.20 15.81 -8.86
C GLN A 187 18.07 15.83 -7.32
N ARG A 188 16.97 15.30 -6.77
CA ARG A 188 16.76 15.19 -5.33
C ARG A 188 17.23 13.84 -4.76
N ILE A 189 17.77 12.94 -5.58
CA ILE A 189 18.31 11.67 -5.09
C ILE A 189 19.63 11.95 -4.36
N PRO A 190 19.74 11.62 -3.07
CA PRO A 190 20.94 11.96 -2.30
C PRO A 190 22.15 11.11 -2.70
N SER A 191 23.35 11.68 -2.49
CA SER A 191 24.63 11.08 -2.84
C SER A 191 24.92 9.76 -2.10
N TYR A 192 25.86 8.96 -2.60
CA TYR A 192 26.32 7.71 -1.98
C TYR A 192 26.80 7.88 -0.53
N LYS A 193 27.37 9.03 -0.15
CA LYS A 193 27.74 9.29 1.27
C LYS A 193 26.53 9.22 2.21
N THR A 194 25.36 9.60 1.70
CA THR A 194 24.08 9.56 2.42
C THR A 194 23.51 8.14 2.49
N TRP A 195 23.84 7.28 1.53
CA TRP A 195 23.43 5.88 1.52
C TRP A 195 23.88 5.14 2.79
N ILE A 196 25.14 5.28 3.20
CA ILE A 196 25.68 4.63 4.43
C ILE A 196 24.87 5.04 5.68
N LYS A 197 24.34 6.27 5.69
CA LYS A 197 23.57 6.80 6.81
C LYS A 197 22.15 6.23 6.86
N ILE A 198 21.48 6.08 5.70
CA ILE A 198 20.08 5.65 5.62
C ILE A 198 19.90 4.13 5.46
N ALA A 199 20.90 3.44 4.90
CA ALA A 199 20.85 2.01 4.62
C ALA A 199 20.43 1.14 5.83
N PRO A 200 20.93 1.38 7.07
CA PRO A 200 20.47 0.60 8.24
C PRO A 200 18.98 0.78 8.55
N ALA A 201 18.42 1.97 8.32
CA ALA A 201 17.00 2.22 8.54
C ALA A 201 16.15 1.53 7.46
N ALA A 202 16.59 1.57 6.20
CA ALA A 202 15.94 0.87 5.09
C ALA A 202 15.99 -0.66 5.29
N ALA A 203 17.16 -1.17 5.69
CA ALA A 203 17.36 -2.57 6.06
C ALA A 203 16.38 -2.97 7.16
N LEU A 204 16.31 -2.21 8.26
CA LEU A 204 15.39 -2.50 9.36
C LEU A 204 13.93 -2.56 8.88
N GLN A 205 13.48 -1.57 8.11
CA GLN A 205 12.11 -1.53 7.60
C GLN A 205 11.78 -2.74 6.73
N ASP A 206 12.56 -2.95 5.67
CA ASP A 206 12.21 -3.92 4.65
C ASP A 206 12.55 -5.35 5.08
N ILE A 207 13.63 -5.57 5.84
CA ILE A 207 13.97 -6.91 6.38
C ILE A 207 12.91 -7.34 7.39
N LEU A 208 12.48 -6.47 8.31
CA LEU A 208 11.43 -6.84 9.27
C LEU A 208 10.10 -7.15 8.57
N THR A 209 9.72 -6.32 7.60
CA THR A 209 8.47 -6.51 6.84
C THR A 209 8.54 -7.77 5.97
N ALA A 210 9.66 -7.99 5.28
CA ALA A 210 9.87 -9.16 4.45
C ALA A 210 9.96 -10.44 5.31
N ALA A 211 10.65 -10.42 6.44
CA ALA A 211 10.74 -11.55 7.36
C ALA A 211 9.36 -11.93 7.90
N ALA A 212 8.57 -10.94 8.30
CA ALA A 212 7.21 -11.12 8.81
C ALA A 212 6.26 -11.78 7.78
N PHE A 213 6.53 -11.62 6.48
CA PHE A 213 5.76 -12.27 5.42
C PHE A 213 6.38 -13.60 4.97
N PHE A 214 7.64 -13.59 4.54
CA PHE A 214 8.29 -14.71 3.88
C PHE A 214 8.68 -15.84 4.83
N ILE A 215 8.97 -15.57 6.10
CA ILE A 215 9.31 -16.64 7.05
C ILE A 215 8.08 -17.52 7.34
N PRO A 216 6.91 -16.95 7.72
CA PRO A 216 5.70 -17.76 7.84
C PRO A 216 5.31 -18.48 6.53
N MET A 217 5.46 -17.84 5.37
CA MET A 217 5.23 -18.49 4.07
C MET A 217 6.19 -19.68 3.85
N ALA A 218 7.47 -19.54 4.20
CA ALA A 218 8.44 -20.62 4.11
C ALA A 218 8.07 -21.78 5.04
N ILE A 219 7.69 -21.49 6.28
CA ILE A 219 7.22 -22.49 7.25
C ILE A 219 5.97 -23.22 6.71
N ALA A 220 4.99 -22.47 6.19
CA ALA A 220 3.78 -23.04 5.59
C ALA A 220 4.11 -23.93 4.37
N LYS A 221 5.11 -23.54 3.56
CA LYS A 221 5.60 -24.36 2.46
C LYS A 221 6.24 -25.65 2.96
N PHE A 222 7.15 -25.58 3.93
CA PHE A 222 7.81 -26.76 4.49
C PHE A 222 6.83 -27.71 5.18
N ALA A 223 5.73 -27.18 5.73
CA ALA A 223 4.64 -27.96 6.29
C ALA A 223 3.69 -28.57 5.23
N GLY A 224 3.90 -28.32 3.93
CA GLY A 224 3.04 -28.79 2.84
C GLY A 224 1.68 -28.08 2.75
N TRP A 225 1.49 -26.97 3.45
CA TRP A 225 0.19 -26.25 3.47
C TRP A 225 -0.07 -25.49 2.17
N LEU A 226 0.98 -25.18 1.43
CA LEU A 226 0.92 -24.43 0.17
C LEU A 226 0.80 -25.33 -1.07
N ASP A 227 0.97 -26.65 -0.93
CA ASP A 227 0.85 -27.62 -2.04
C ASP A 227 -0.62 -28.01 -2.32
N ALA A 228 -1.54 -27.58 -1.43
CA ALA A 228 -2.96 -27.91 -1.46
C ALA A 228 -3.74 -27.37 -2.67
N ALA A 229 -3.19 -26.40 -3.42
CA ALA A 229 -3.86 -25.83 -4.59
C ALA A 229 -4.01 -26.83 -5.76
N GLY A 230 -3.25 -27.93 -5.76
CA GLY A 230 -3.33 -29.00 -6.76
C GLY A 230 -4.03 -30.27 -6.30
N ASP A 231 -4.44 -30.35 -5.03
CA ASP A 231 -4.96 -31.58 -4.41
C ASP A 231 -6.48 -31.50 -4.31
N GLN A 232 -7.19 -32.10 -5.28
CA GLN A 232 -8.66 -32.04 -5.36
C GLN A 232 -9.37 -32.77 -4.22
N ASP A 233 -8.63 -33.55 -3.41
CA ASP A 233 -9.16 -34.37 -2.32
C ASP A 233 -9.16 -33.66 -0.95
N VAL A 234 -8.72 -32.40 -0.87
CA VAL A 234 -8.67 -31.66 0.40
C VAL A 234 -10.07 -31.16 0.78
N PRO A 235 -10.60 -31.48 1.98
CA PRO A 235 -11.89 -30.97 2.43
C PRO A 235 -11.94 -29.42 2.39
N PRO A 236 -13.04 -28.80 1.93
CA PRO A 236 -13.12 -27.34 1.75
C PRO A 236 -12.75 -26.52 3.00
N MET A 237 -13.11 -27.02 4.19
CA MET A 237 -12.74 -26.38 5.45
C MET A 237 -11.22 -26.36 5.70
N VAL A 238 -10.52 -27.45 5.37
CA VAL A 238 -9.05 -27.53 5.50
C VAL A 238 -8.38 -26.58 4.52
N ALA A 239 -8.91 -26.46 3.30
CA ALA A 239 -8.43 -25.49 2.31
C ALA A 239 -8.57 -24.04 2.81
N ILE A 240 -9.69 -23.70 3.46
CA ILE A 240 -9.91 -22.37 4.07
C ILE A 240 -8.89 -22.12 5.19
N TYR A 241 -8.70 -23.06 6.11
CA TYR A 241 -7.72 -22.89 7.20
C TYR A 241 -6.28 -22.76 6.67
N ARG A 242 -5.92 -23.53 5.63
CA ARG A 242 -4.61 -23.40 4.96
C ARG A 242 -4.48 -22.03 4.29
N PHE A 243 -5.51 -21.55 3.59
CA PHE A 243 -5.51 -20.22 2.97
C PHE A 243 -5.40 -19.10 4.02
N MET A 244 -6.15 -19.18 5.12
CA MET A 244 -6.07 -18.20 6.20
C MET A 244 -4.69 -18.23 6.88
N GLY A 245 -4.20 -19.42 7.23
CA GLY A 245 -2.94 -19.60 7.94
C GLY A 245 -1.71 -19.26 7.11
N ALA A 246 -1.72 -19.62 5.83
CA ALA A 246 -0.59 -19.38 4.94
C ALA A 246 -0.69 -18.03 4.20
N GLY A 247 -1.88 -17.48 3.95
CA GLY A 247 -2.03 -16.21 3.24
C GLY A 247 -2.30 -15.02 4.15
N VAL A 248 -3.37 -15.11 4.95
CA VAL A 248 -3.91 -13.96 5.70
C VAL A 248 -3.04 -13.64 6.93
N ILE A 249 -2.65 -14.64 7.72
CA ILE A 249 -1.87 -14.43 8.94
C ILE A 249 -0.50 -13.78 8.63
N PRO A 250 0.30 -14.25 7.65
CA PRO A 250 1.57 -13.62 7.32
C PRO A 250 1.41 -12.20 6.80
N ALA A 251 0.37 -11.93 6.00
CA ALA A 251 0.05 -10.60 5.52
C ALA A 251 -0.29 -9.63 6.67
N LEU A 252 -1.11 -10.07 7.64
CA LEU A 252 -1.43 -9.27 8.82
C LEU A 252 -0.21 -9.03 9.70
N LEU A 253 0.62 -10.04 9.91
CA LEU A 253 1.87 -9.92 10.68
C LEU A 253 2.82 -8.91 10.03
N ALA A 254 3.02 -9.03 8.71
CA ALA A 254 3.83 -8.09 7.94
C ALA A 254 3.28 -6.67 8.00
N PHE A 255 1.96 -6.50 7.87
CA PHE A 255 1.30 -5.21 8.01
C PHE A 255 1.57 -4.59 9.39
N LEU A 256 1.32 -5.32 10.49
CA LEU A 256 1.51 -4.81 11.85
C LEU A 256 2.98 -4.46 12.15
N ILE A 257 3.93 -5.29 11.71
CA ILE A 257 5.37 -5.06 11.91
C ILE A 257 5.88 -3.91 11.03
N SER A 258 5.32 -3.74 9.83
CA SER A 258 5.72 -2.65 8.93
C SER A 258 5.41 -1.28 9.52
N MET A 259 4.39 -1.13 10.36
CA MET A 259 3.98 0.15 10.94
C MET A 259 5.10 0.82 11.76
N PRO A 260 5.63 0.22 12.85
CA PRO A 260 6.73 0.82 13.60
C PRO A 260 8.02 0.94 12.78
N ALA A 261 8.31 -0.04 11.92
CA ALA A 261 9.53 -0.03 11.12
C ALA A 261 9.53 1.12 10.09
N ARG A 262 8.37 1.40 9.49
CA ARG A 262 8.15 2.53 8.61
C ARG A 262 8.25 3.87 9.33
N VAL A 263 7.71 3.96 10.55
CA VAL A 263 7.85 5.18 11.38
C VAL A 263 9.33 5.50 11.59
N ILE A 264 10.13 4.51 11.98
CA ILE A 264 11.58 4.67 12.18
C ILE A 264 12.25 5.15 10.89
N PHE A 265 12.02 4.47 9.77
CA PHE A 265 12.60 4.86 8.48
C PHE A 265 12.23 6.28 8.07
N VAL A 266 10.94 6.63 8.12
CA VAL A 266 10.46 7.95 7.71
C VAL A 266 11.08 9.05 8.56
N ARG A 267 11.20 8.87 9.88
CA ARG A 267 11.80 9.87 10.76
C ARG A 267 13.31 10.00 10.57
N VAL A 268 14.01 8.88 10.34
CA VAL A 268 15.44 8.92 9.98
C VAL A 268 15.63 9.64 8.65
N ALA A 269 14.84 9.31 7.62
CA ALA A 269 14.86 10.00 6.34
C ALA A 269 14.56 11.50 6.48
N ALA A 270 13.55 11.88 7.26
CA ALA A 270 13.18 13.27 7.50
C ALA A 270 14.27 14.05 8.25
N SER A 271 14.98 13.43 9.19
CA SER A 271 16.15 14.05 9.87
C SER A 271 17.32 14.37 8.94
N MET A 272 17.33 13.74 7.77
CA MET A 272 18.36 13.90 6.74
C MET A 272 17.89 14.81 5.60
N LEU A 273 16.77 15.50 5.76
CA LEU A 273 16.30 16.51 4.80
C LEU A 273 17.31 17.68 4.78
N PRO A 274 17.77 18.13 3.60
CA PRO A 274 18.67 19.26 3.50
C PRO A 274 18.07 20.53 4.13
N GLU A 275 18.92 21.38 4.72
CA GLU A 275 18.46 22.56 5.45
C GLU A 275 17.77 23.57 4.53
N GLU A 276 18.19 23.62 3.26
CA GLU A 276 17.65 24.48 2.21
C GLU A 276 16.22 24.12 1.76
N ASP A 277 15.74 22.92 2.05
CA ASP A 277 14.43 22.46 1.59
C ASP A 277 13.38 22.67 2.71
N GLU A 278 12.56 23.71 2.60
CA GLU A 278 11.45 23.98 3.53
C GLU A 278 10.44 22.82 3.59
N THR A 279 9.77 22.65 4.74
CA THR A 279 8.81 21.56 4.96
C THR A 279 7.36 22.01 4.80
N ILE A 280 6.54 21.17 4.16
CA ILE A 280 5.13 21.48 3.90
C ILE A 280 4.24 21.41 5.16
N VAL A 281 4.70 20.68 6.18
CA VAL A 281 4.09 20.61 7.51
C VAL A 281 5.10 21.09 8.56
N PRO A 282 4.65 21.65 9.69
CA PRO A 282 5.51 21.97 10.81
C PRO A 282 6.26 20.72 11.28
N PHE A 283 7.58 20.81 11.30
CA PHE A 283 8.48 19.68 11.52
C PHE A 283 9.62 20.10 12.44
N ASP A 284 9.76 19.45 13.59
CA ASP A 284 10.95 19.59 14.42
C ASP A 284 12.12 18.81 13.82
N ARG A 285 13.01 19.55 13.12
CA ARG A 285 14.23 19.02 12.51
C ARG A 285 15.24 18.48 13.53
N SER A 286 15.20 18.98 14.76
CA SER A 286 16.11 18.59 15.84
C SER A 286 15.66 17.31 16.56
N PHE A 287 14.38 16.93 16.42
CA PHE A 287 13.73 15.85 17.15
C PHE A 287 14.00 15.92 18.67
N GLY A 288 13.72 17.07 19.26
CA GLY A 288 13.98 17.38 20.67
C GLY A 288 15.47 17.51 20.98
N GLY A 289 16.25 18.10 20.07
CA GLY A 289 17.70 18.31 20.23
C GLY A 289 18.59 17.07 20.03
N LYS A 290 18.02 15.94 19.59
CA LYS A 290 18.79 14.70 19.36
C LYS A 290 19.52 14.65 18.02
N VAL A 291 19.20 15.56 17.10
CA VAL A 291 19.90 15.70 15.81
C VAL A 291 20.71 16.98 15.83
N SER A 292 22.04 16.82 15.85
CA SER A 292 22.97 17.93 15.59
C SER A 292 23.29 17.97 14.08
N PRO A 293 23.19 19.14 13.44
CA PRO A 293 23.54 19.32 12.03
C PRO A 293 24.93 18.80 11.69
N ALA A 294 25.10 18.27 10.48
CA ALA A 294 26.41 17.82 10.00
C ALA A 294 27.40 19.01 9.87
N ILE A 295 26.88 20.22 9.66
CA ILE A 295 27.66 21.46 9.55
C ILE A 295 28.33 21.81 10.89
N THR A 296 27.70 21.46 12.01
CA THR A 296 28.22 21.65 13.38
C THR A 296 28.99 20.43 13.91
N GLY A 297 29.37 19.48 13.05
CA GLY A 297 30.09 18.26 13.42
C GLY A 297 29.22 17.11 13.95
N GLY A 298 27.90 17.22 13.85
CA GLY A 298 26.95 16.20 14.27
C GLY A 298 26.75 15.05 13.27
N SER A 299 26.05 14.01 13.73
CA SER A 299 25.64 12.85 12.91
C SER A 299 24.84 13.25 11.65
N GLY A 300 24.06 14.33 11.73
CA GLY A 300 23.13 14.77 10.68
C GLY A 300 22.00 13.77 10.40
N LYS A 301 21.74 12.86 11.35
CA LYS A 301 20.58 11.96 11.38
C LYS A 301 20.22 11.57 12.81
N ILE A 302 18.96 11.23 13.03
CA ILE A 302 18.51 10.61 14.28
C ILE A 302 18.89 9.12 14.33
N GLY A 303 19.20 8.59 15.52
CA GLY A 303 19.42 7.17 15.74
C GLY A 303 18.13 6.36 15.53
N LEU A 304 18.24 5.07 15.19
CA LEU A 304 17.07 4.20 14.94
C LEU A 304 16.16 4.08 16.16
N MET A 305 16.74 3.85 17.34
CA MET A 305 16.01 3.76 18.60
C MET A 305 15.46 5.13 19.03
N ASP A 306 16.22 6.20 18.81
CA ASP A 306 15.77 7.56 19.08
C ASP A 306 14.56 7.95 18.22
N ALA A 307 14.53 7.52 16.96
CA ALA A 307 13.42 7.74 16.04
C ALA A 307 12.12 7.07 16.51
N TRP A 308 12.19 5.97 17.27
CA TRP A 308 10.99 5.36 17.87
C TRP A 308 10.63 5.98 19.21
N THR A 309 11.61 6.18 20.08
CA THR A 309 11.38 6.66 21.45
C THR A 309 10.88 8.09 21.50
N THR A 310 11.37 8.96 20.61
CA THR A 310 10.89 10.36 20.47
C THR A 310 9.53 10.46 19.78
N PHE A 311 8.87 9.34 19.45
CA PHE A 311 7.56 9.38 18.80
C PHE A 311 6.51 9.50 19.88
N ASP A 312 6.00 10.71 20.09
CA ASP A 312 5.04 10.99 21.15
C ASP A 312 3.72 10.21 20.95
N TRP A 313 3.00 9.99 22.04
CA TRP A 313 1.76 9.23 22.02
C TRP A 313 0.69 9.88 21.13
N ALA A 314 0.60 11.21 21.11
CA ALA A 314 -0.38 11.91 20.30
C ALA A 314 -0.10 11.74 18.80
N ALA A 315 1.17 11.79 18.37
CA ALA A 315 1.54 11.47 16.99
C ALA A 315 1.31 10.00 16.64
N ARG A 316 1.57 9.05 17.57
CA ARG A 316 1.24 7.61 17.38
C ARG A 316 -0.25 7.41 17.12
N VAL A 317 -1.11 8.01 17.95
CA VAL A 317 -2.57 7.92 17.81
C VAL A 317 -3.02 8.56 16.49
N ARG A 318 -2.41 9.69 16.10
CA ARG A 318 -2.71 10.36 14.82
C ARG A 318 -2.35 9.48 13.63
N PHE A 319 -1.15 8.91 13.62
CA PHE A 319 -0.72 7.96 12.60
C PHE A 319 -1.63 6.73 12.54
N ALA A 320 -1.94 6.10 13.68
CA ALA A 320 -2.86 4.96 13.74
C ALA A 320 -4.26 5.30 13.21
N LYS A 321 -4.78 6.51 13.48
CA LYS A 321 -6.05 7.00 12.92
C LYS A 321 -6.00 7.18 11.41
N VAL A 322 -4.87 7.65 10.86
CA VAL A 322 -4.70 7.76 9.40
C VAL A 322 -4.75 6.37 8.78
N ILE A 323 -3.94 5.43 9.28
CA ILE A 323 -3.87 4.07 8.74
C ILE A 323 -5.21 3.34 8.89
N GLY A 324 -5.86 3.42 10.05
CA GLY A 324 -7.17 2.81 10.27
C GLY A 324 -8.25 3.36 9.34
N LYS A 325 -8.21 4.66 9.02
CA LYS A 325 -9.14 5.25 8.04
C LYS A 325 -8.82 4.81 6.61
N THR A 326 -7.55 4.72 6.24
CA THR A 326 -7.15 4.18 4.93
C THR A 326 -7.64 2.75 4.77
N PHE A 327 -7.39 1.89 5.76
CA PHE A 327 -7.85 0.50 5.77
C PHE A 327 -9.38 0.40 5.63
N ALA A 328 -10.12 1.22 6.36
CA ALA A 328 -11.59 1.26 6.24
C ALA A 328 -12.05 1.69 4.83
N MET A 329 -11.34 2.63 4.19
CA MET A 329 -11.63 3.03 2.80
C MET A 329 -11.35 1.90 1.81
N GLU A 330 -10.25 1.15 1.98
CA GLU A 330 -9.92 0.00 1.14
C GLU A 330 -10.93 -1.14 1.31
N VAL A 331 -11.34 -1.45 2.54
CA VAL A 331 -12.37 -2.47 2.80
C VAL A 331 -13.70 -2.06 2.16
N ALA A 332 -14.12 -0.80 2.32
CA ALA A 332 -15.34 -0.30 1.70
C ALA A 332 -15.27 -0.37 0.16
N LEU A 333 -14.13 0.01 -0.42
CA LEU A 333 -13.88 -0.08 -1.85
C LEU A 333 -13.87 -1.54 -2.34
N GLY A 334 -13.33 -2.47 -1.55
CA GLY A 334 -13.30 -3.89 -1.86
C GLY A 334 -14.66 -4.55 -1.82
N ILE A 335 -15.49 -4.23 -0.83
CA ILE A 335 -16.89 -4.68 -0.80
C ILE A 335 -17.62 -4.17 -2.04
N PHE A 336 -17.48 -2.87 -2.36
CA PHE A 336 -18.11 -2.28 -3.53
C PHE A 336 -17.62 -2.91 -4.85
N ALA A 337 -16.31 -3.12 -4.99
CA ALA A 337 -15.72 -3.78 -6.15
C ALA A 337 -16.21 -5.23 -6.29
N ALA A 338 -16.28 -5.99 -5.19
CA ALA A 338 -16.79 -7.36 -5.20
C ALA A 338 -18.26 -7.43 -5.65
N LEU A 339 -19.10 -6.49 -5.20
CA LEU A 339 -20.50 -6.41 -5.64
C LEU A 339 -20.61 -6.09 -7.14
N VAL A 340 -19.85 -5.11 -7.62
CA VAL A 340 -19.87 -4.68 -9.03
C VAL A 340 -19.33 -5.79 -9.95
N LEU A 341 -18.17 -6.34 -9.62
CA LEU A 341 -17.55 -7.42 -10.40
C LEU A 341 -18.40 -8.70 -10.34
N GLY A 342 -18.98 -9.02 -9.19
CA GLY A 342 -19.92 -10.14 -9.04
C GLY A 342 -21.15 -9.99 -9.93
N ALA A 343 -21.73 -8.79 -10.00
CA ALA A 343 -22.84 -8.49 -10.91
C ALA A 343 -22.43 -8.61 -12.39
N GLN A 344 -21.23 -8.16 -12.76
CA GLN A 344 -20.70 -8.31 -14.11
C GLN A 344 -20.45 -9.77 -14.48
N VAL A 345 -19.92 -10.57 -13.56
CA VAL A 345 -19.72 -12.02 -13.74
C VAL A 345 -21.06 -12.73 -13.93
N PHE A 346 -22.06 -12.42 -13.10
CA PHE A 346 -23.41 -12.95 -13.27
C PHE A 346 -24.00 -12.58 -14.64
N TRP A 347 -23.79 -11.34 -15.09
CA TRP A 347 -24.23 -10.89 -16.41
C TRP A 347 -23.48 -11.58 -17.56
N MET A 348 -22.17 -11.84 -17.41
CA MET A 348 -21.38 -12.61 -18.38
C MET A 348 -21.96 -14.00 -18.56
N PHE A 349 -22.25 -14.73 -17.48
CA PHE A 349 -22.86 -16.06 -17.56
C PHE A 349 -24.23 -16.03 -18.24
N LYS A 350 -25.05 -15.01 -17.96
CA LYS A 350 -26.38 -14.87 -18.58
C LYS A 350 -26.33 -14.55 -20.08
N THR A 351 -25.26 -13.92 -20.56
CA THR A 351 -25.13 -13.47 -21.97
C THR A 351 -24.19 -14.32 -22.80
N ALA A 352 -23.60 -15.36 -22.21
CA ALA A 352 -22.71 -16.27 -22.91
C ALA A 352 -23.51 -17.05 -23.97
N LYS A 353 -22.97 -17.09 -25.19
CA LYS A 353 -23.59 -17.82 -26.30
C LYS A 353 -23.00 -19.23 -26.37
N PRO A 354 -23.80 -20.26 -26.69
CA PRO A 354 -23.25 -21.58 -26.98
C PRO A 354 -22.33 -21.48 -28.19
N VAL A 355 -21.11 -22.01 -28.09
CA VAL A 355 -20.21 -22.13 -29.25
C VAL A 355 -20.86 -23.08 -30.25
N ASN A 356 -21.09 -22.57 -31.46
CA ASN A 356 -21.63 -23.34 -32.55
C ASN A 356 -20.52 -24.24 -33.10
N SER A 357 -20.60 -25.54 -32.82
CA SER A 357 -19.62 -26.55 -33.27
C SER A 357 -19.57 -26.72 -34.79
N ASP A 358 -20.52 -26.14 -35.51
CA ASP A 358 -20.73 -26.35 -36.94
C ASP A 358 -20.22 -25.16 -37.79
N ALA A 359 -19.48 -24.21 -37.19
CA ALA A 359 -18.86 -23.13 -37.93
C ALA A 359 -17.70 -23.67 -38.82
N PRO A 360 -17.74 -23.50 -40.15
CA PRO A 360 -16.73 -24.01 -41.05
C PRO A 360 -15.45 -23.16 -40.91
N GLY A 361 -14.54 -23.56 -40.02
CA GLY A 361 -13.31 -22.80 -39.82
C GLY A 361 -12.26 -23.38 -38.87
N PHE A 362 -12.51 -24.51 -38.20
CA PHE A 362 -11.50 -25.08 -37.30
C PHE A 362 -11.46 -26.61 -37.35
N GLN A 363 -11.25 -27.17 -38.54
CA GLN A 363 -10.61 -28.48 -38.68
C GLN A 363 -9.10 -28.24 -38.80
N MET A 364 -8.40 -28.13 -37.67
CA MET A 364 -6.97 -28.48 -37.66
C MET A 364 -6.91 -30.01 -37.59
N SER A 365 -6.66 -30.64 -38.74
CA SER A 365 -6.18 -32.01 -38.80
C SER A 365 -4.81 -32.07 -38.14
N TRP A 366 -4.73 -32.71 -36.99
CA TRP A 366 -3.46 -33.20 -36.46
C TRP A 366 -3.19 -34.55 -37.11
N GLU A 367 -2.41 -34.54 -38.19
CA GLU A 367 -1.55 -35.67 -38.55
C GLU A 367 -0.17 -35.45 -37.94
#